data_AF-A0A521ANK2-F1
#
_entry.id   AF-A0A521ANK2-F1
#
_cell.length_a   1.000
_cell.length_b   1.000
_cell.length_c   1.000
_cell.angle_alpha   90.00
_cell.angle_beta   90.00
_cell.angle_gamma   90.00
#
_symmetry.space_group_name_H-M   'P 1'
#
loop_
_entity.id
_entity.type
_entity.pdbx_description
1 polymer ?
#
loop_
_entity_poly.entity_id
_entity_poly.type
_entity_poly.pdbx_seq_one_letter_code
_entity_poly.pdbx_strand_id
1 'polypeptide(L)'
;MFVHGVPFIHLVKHGSVLSSAGKKRRKTPTQKADADRLVNRLGFEPIHLLRSSKDYPLPLCIQQCLRYGDTILAFPGVPYPRVQLSRHEWGVPFLEISRVAWVLTTRPMAAEWLHRRLPGIPLMLWIPREWRRFPRFQREKTSLHESQ
;
A
#
# COMPACT_ATOMS: atom_id res chain seq x y z
N MET A 1 -3.44 9.21 11.17
CA MET A 1 -2.84 8.07 10.42
C MET A 1 -3.33 8.09 8.99
N PHE A 2 -2.47 7.67 8.07
CA PHE A 2 -2.73 7.61 6.64
C PHE A 2 -2.48 6.19 6.15
N VAL A 3 -3.27 5.69 5.20
CA VAL A 3 -3.09 4.33 4.66
C VAL A 3 -3.12 4.31 3.14
N HIS A 4 -2.27 3.47 2.56
CA HIS A 4 -2.13 3.28 1.13
C HIS A 4 -2.31 1.81 0.75
N GLY A 5 -3.24 1.52 -0.15
CA GLY A 5 -3.42 0.20 -0.75
C GLY A 5 -2.53 0.02 -1.98
N VAL A 6 -1.74 -1.04 -2.00
CA VAL A 6 -0.77 -1.33 -3.07
C VAL A 6 -0.70 -2.84 -3.31
N PRO A 7 -0.66 -3.31 -4.57
CA PRO A 7 -0.38 -4.71 -4.84
C PRO A 7 1.07 -5.01 -4.50
N PHE A 8 1.32 -6.05 -3.71
CA PHE A 8 2.63 -6.46 -3.21
C PHE A 8 3.71 -6.48 -4.29
N ILE A 9 3.36 -6.95 -5.50
CA ILE A 9 4.29 -7.03 -6.62
C ILE A 9 4.89 -5.67 -7.00
N HIS A 10 4.20 -4.56 -6.74
CA HIS A 10 4.74 -3.22 -6.96
C HIS A 10 5.82 -2.87 -5.93
N LEU A 11 5.68 -3.32 -4.68
CA LEU A 11 6.70 -3.14 -3.64
C LEU A 11 7.98 -3.89 -4.00
N VAL A 12 7.84 -5.11 -4.52
CA VAL A 12 8.98 -5.91 -4.98
C VAL A 12 9.69 -5.24 -6.17
N LYS A 13 8.93 -4.69 -7.12
CA LYS A 13 9.49 -4.10 -8.36
C LYS A 13 10.10 -2.72 -8.16
N HIS A 14 9.50 -1.87 -7.34
CA HIS A 14 9.90 -0.45 -7.21
C HIS A 14 10.71 -0.17 -5.94
N GLY A 15 10.88 -1.17 -5.05
CA GLY A 15 11.72 -1.04 -3.87
C GLY A 15 11.12 -0.11 -2.82
N SER A 16 11.99 0.62 -2.11
CA SER A 16 11.69 1.34 -0.86
C SER A 16 10.86 2.63 -1.02
N VAL A 17 10.56 3.04 -2.26
CA VAL A 17 9.85 4.30 -2.56
C VAL A 17 8.58 3.98 -3.32
N LEU A 18 7.44 4.48 -2.80
CA LEU A 18 6.20 4.46 -3.55
C LEU A 18 6.19 5.64 -4.52
N SER A 19 6.24 5.34 -5.82
CA SER A 19 5.99 6.32 -6.88
C SER A 19 4.70 5.96 -7.66
N SER A 20 3.91 6.99 -7.94
CA SER A 20 2.77 6.99 -8.85
C SER A 20 3.17 6.78 -10.32
N ALA A 21 4.47 6.93 -10.65
CA ALA A 21 5.02 6.83 -12.00
C ALA A 21 4.64 5.51 -12.72
N GLY A 22 4.37 4.43 -11.98
CA GLY A 22 3.95 3.14 -12.51
C GLY A 22 2.45 2.97 -12.81
N LYS A 23 1.57 3.87 -12.32
CA LYS A 23 0.09 3.77 -12.51
C LYS A 23 -0.42 4.50 -13.77
N LYS A 24 0.43 4.65 -14.80
CA LYS A 24 0.09 5.32 -16.09
C LYS A 24 -0.98 4.60 -16.93
N ARG A 25 -1.31 3.34 -16.63
CA ARG A 25 -2.14 2.49 -17.50
C ARG A 25 -3.67 2.71 -17.43
N ARG A 26 -4.18 3.53 -16.50
CA ARG A 26 -5.63 3.78 -16.33
C ARG A 26 -6.02 5.25 -16.11
N LYS A 27 -5.16 6.21 -16.46
CA LYS A 27 -5.50 7.64 -16.36
C LYS A 27 -6.12 8.12 -17.67
N THR A 28 -7.22 8.87 -17.59
CA THR A 28 -7.74 9.59 -18.76
C THR A 28 -6.67 10.59 -19.25
N PRO A 29 -6.71 11.03 -20.53
CA PRO A 29 -5.76 12.01 -21.04
C PRO A 29 -5.64 13.25 -20.16
N THR A 30 -6.76 13.72 -19.62
CA THR A 30 -6.83 14.86 -18.69
C THR A 30 -6.13 14.58 -17.36
N GLN A 31 -6.38 13.42 -16.74
CA GLN A 31 -5.71 13.01 -15.49
C GLN A 31 -4.21 12.80 -15.67
N LYS A 32 -3.80 12.36 -16.87
CA LYS A 32 -2.39 12.21 -17.22
C LYS A 32 -1.73 13.59 -17.37
N ALA A 33 -2.34 14.50 -18.12
CA ALA A 33 -1.83 15.86 -18.29
C ALA A 33 -1.76 16.62 -16.96
N ASP A 34 -2.74 16.42 -16.07
CA ASP A 34 -2.75 17.03 -14.73
C ASP A 34 -1.64 16.44 -13.85
N ALA A 35 -1.47 15.12 -13.85
CA ALA A 35 -0.36 14.47 -13.15
C ALA A 35 1.02 14.91 -13.69
N ASP A 36 1.16 15.02 -15.01
CA ASP A 36 2.40 15.49 -15.65
C ASP A 36 2.66 16.96 -15.30
N ARG A 37 1.62 17.81 -15.21
CA ARG A 37 1.74 19.20 -14.72
C ARG A 37 2.16 19.27 -13.26
N LEU A 38 1.57 18.45 -12.39
CA LEU A 38 1.91 18.40 -10.97
C LEU A 38 3.37 17.98 -10.75
N VAL A 39 3.83 16.96 -11.48
CA VAL A 39 5.22 16.51 -11.43
C VAL A 39 6.16 17.60 -11.97
N ASN A 40 5.88 18.12 -13.17
CA ASN A 40 6.80 19.04 -13.85
C ASN A 40 6.83 20.44 -13.23
N ARG A 41 5.73 20.93 -12.65
CA ARG A 41 5.64 22.28 -12.08
C ARG A 41 5.86 22.35 -10.58
N LEU A 42 5.48 21.30 -9.83
CA LEU A 42 5.48 21.31 -8.37
C LEU A 42 6.38 20.22 -7.75
N GLY A 43 6.91 19.30 -8.55
CA GLY A 43 7.74 18.20 -8.05
C GLY A 43 6.95 17.17 -7.23
N PHE A 44 5.62 17.08 -7.42
CA PHE A 44 4.77 16.17 -6.67
C PHE A 44 4.22 15.03 -7.51
N GLU A 45 4.13 13.86 -6.88
CA GLU A 45 3.43 12.70 -7.40
C GLU A 45 2.08 12.52 -6.70
N PRO A 46 0.96 12.34 -7.44
CA PRO A 46 -0.33 12.05 -6.84
C PRO A 46 -0.39 10.62 -6.30
N ILE A 47 -0.56 10.49 -4.98
CA ILE A 47 -0.68 9.21 -4.30
C ILE A 47 -2.04 9.10 -3.62
N HIS A 48 -2.74 7.99 -3.90
CA HIS A 48 -4.00 7.67 -3.23
C HIS A 48 -3.73 7.28 -1.78
N LEU A 49 -4.02 8.17 -0.85
CA LEU A 49 -3.66 8.03 0.55
C LEU A 49 -4.85 8.44 1.43
N LEU A 50 -5.46 7.46 2.10
CA LEU A 50 -6.66 7.65 2.90
C LEU A 50 -6.27 8.09 4.31
N ARG A 51 -6.78 9.23 4.76
CA ARG A 51 -6.62 9.69 6.14
C ARG A 51 -7.72 9.09 7.01
N SER A 52 -7.34 8.39 8.08
CA SER A 52 -8.30 7.99 9.10
C SER A 52 -8.72 9.20 9.94
N SER A 53 -10.02 9.36 10.13
CA SER A 53 -10.66 10.39 10.95
C SER A 53 -11.93 9.84 11.61
N LYS A 54 -12.62 10.66 12.42
CA LYS A 54 -13.90 10.29 13.03
C LYS A 54 -14.96 9.94 11.98
N ASP A 55 -15.03 10.72 10.89
CA ASP A 55 -15.99 10.52 9.80
C ASP A 55 -15.52 9.53 8.73
N TYR A 56 -14.30 9.01 8.88
CA TYR A 56 -13.71 8.04 7.96
C TYR A 56 -12.78 7.09 8.75
N PRO A 57 -13.37 6.14 9.50
CA PRO A 57 -12.63 5.36 10.48
C PRO A 57 -11.68 4.35 9.82
N LEU A 58 -10.63 3.96 10.55
CA LEU A 58 -9.57 3.09 10.02
C LEU A 58 -10.08 1.79 9.38
N PRO A 59 -11.07 1.06 9.94
CA PRO A 59 -11.60 -0.15 9.30
C PRO A 59 -12.15 0.11 7.90
N LEU A 60 -12.82 1.26 7.69
CA LEU A 60 -13.32 1.65 6.37
C LEU A 60 -12.16 1.97 5.42
N CYS A 61 -11.13 2.69 5.89
CA CYS A 61 -9.94 2.95 5.09
C CYS A 61 -9.27 1.63 4.64
N ILE A 62 -9.14 0.66 5.55
CA ILE A 62 -8.56 -0.65 5.26
C ILE A 62 -9.37 -1.35 4.16
N GLN A 63 -10.69 -1.44 4.31
CA GLN A 63 -11.57 -2.06 3.31
C GLN A 63 -11.44 -1.41 1.94
N GLN A 64 -11.40 -0.07 1.88
CA GLN A 64 -11.23 0.65 0.62
C GLN A 64 -9.84 0.44 0.03
N CYS A 65 -8.77 0.45 0.83
CA CYS A 65 -7.42 0.17 0.37
C CYS A 65 -7.27 -1.24 -0.23
N LEU A 66 -7.94 -2.25 0.35
CA LEU A 66 -7.91 -3.63 -0.18
C LEU A 66 -8.58 -3.79 -1.54
N ARG A 67 -9.39 -2.82 -1.99
CA ARG A 67 -9.91 -2.80 -3.37
C ARG A 67 -8.83 -2.49 -4.41
N TYR A 68 -7.71 -1.89 -3.98
CA TYR A 68 -6.62 -1.46 -4.87
C TYR A 68 -5.39 -2.36 -4.83
N GLY A 69 -5.29 -3.26 -3.84
CA GLY A 69 -4.13 -4.11 -3.64
C GLY A 69 -4.32 -5.11 -2.50
N ASP A 70 -3.34 -6.00 -2.36
CA ASP A 70 -3.30 -7.04 -1.32
C ASP A 70 -2.44 -6.64 -0.10
N THR A 71 -1.84 -5.45 -0.14
CA THR A 71 -0.95 -4.92 0.90
C THR A 71 -1.33 -3.49 1.22
N ILE A 72 -1.35 -3.16 2.51
CA ILE A 72 -1.62 -1.83 3.04
C ILE A 72 -0.40 -1.36 3.79
N LEU A 73 0.05 -0.16 3.45
CA LEU A 73 1.11 0.55 4.15
C LEU A 73 0.48 1.69 4.95
N ALA A 74 0.71 1.70 6.26
CA ALA A 74 0.21 2.74 7.13
C ALA A 74 1.30 3.71 7.53
N PHE A 75 1.04 4.99 7.36
CA PHE A 75 1.96 6.07 7.67
C PHE A 75 1.42 6.89 8.85
N PRO A 76 2.27 7.28 9.81
CA PRO A 76 1.85 8.12 10.93
C PRO A 76 1.43 9.51 10.44
N GLY A 77 2.10 10.01 9.40
CA GLY A 77 1.84 11.29 8.74
C GLY A 77 2.27 11.27 7.28
N VAL A 78 2.05 12.40 6.61
CA VAL A 78 2.48 12.64 5.22
C VAL A 78 3.66 13.62 5.25
N PRO A 79 4.80 13.35 4.58
CA PRO A 79 5.95 14.24 4.61
C PRO A 79 5.60 15.63 4.01
N TYR A 80 6.34 16.66 4.41
CA TYR A 80 6.32 17.95 3.73
C TYR A 80 7.45 18.01 2.68
N PRO A 81 7.29 18.80 1.60
CA PRO A 81 6.08 19.53 1.25
C PRO A 81 4.95 18.60 0.78
N ARG A 82 3.69 18.99 0.98
CA ARG A 82 2.51 18.19 0.58
C ARG A 82 1.34 19.06 0.19
N VAL A 83 0.52 18.57 -0.74
CA VAL A 83 -0.72 19.21 -1.17
C VAL A 83 -1.83 18.19 -1.16
N GLN A 84 -2.98 18.52 -0.59
CA GLN A 84 -4.16 17.66 -0.70
C GLN A 84 -4.85 17.94 -2.04
N LEU A 85 -4.86 16.97 -2.94
CA LEU A 85 -5.45 17.10 -4.27
C LEU A 85 -6.94 16.72 -4.25
N SER A 86 -7.30 15.76 -3.40
CA SER A 86 -8.70 15.40 -3.13
C SER A 86 -8.86 14.80 -1.73
N ARG A 87 -10.08 14.38 -1.36
CA ARG A 87 -10.34 13.67 -0.10
C ARG A 87 -9.45 12.43 0.09
N HIS A 88 -9.06 11.78 -1.00
CA HIS A 88 -8.34 10.51 -0.99
C HIS A 88 -6.97 10.56 -1.70
N GLU A 89 -6.54 11.72 -2.16
CA GLU A 89 -5.32 11.86 -2.96
C GLU A 89 -4.46 13.03 -2.46
N TRP A 90 -3.16 12.75 -2.32
CA TRP A 90 -2.16 13.69 -1.85
C TRP A 90 -1.04 13.79 -2.87
N GLY A 91 -0.67 15.01 -3.22
CA GLY A 91 0.57 15.32 -3.92
C GLY A 91 1.71 15.36 -2.92
N VAL A 92 2.68 14.47 -3.08
CA VAL A 92 3.89 14.39 -2.25
C VAL A 92 5.11 14.13 -3.11
N PRO A 93 6.33 14.53 -2.69
CA PRO A 93 7.54 14.27 -3.48
C PRO A 93 7.79 12.77 -3.60
N PHE A 94 7.64 12.06 -2.48
CA PHE A 94 7.74 10.61 -2.40
C PHE A 94 7.20 10.11 -1.05
N LEU A 95 6.89 8.80 -0.96
CA LEU A 95 6.68 8.12 0.32
C LEU A 95 7.74 7.02 0.48
N GLU A 96 8.50 7.13 1.57
CA GLU A 96 9.47 6.10 1.99
C GLU A 96 8.75 5.02 2.77
N ILE A 97 8.84 3.77 2.30
CA ILE A 97 8.22 2.62 2.96
C ILE A 97 8.87 2.35 4.33
N SER A 98 10.12 2.76 4.54
CA SER A 98 10.78 2.66 5.86
C SER A 98 10.09 3.48 6.96
N ARG A 99 9.25 4.46 6.60
CA ARG A 99 8.52 5.32 7.56
C ARG A 99 7.12 4.81 7.90
N VAL A 100 6.76 3.61 7.46
CA VAL A 100 5.46 3.03 7.81
C VAL A 100 5.42 2.70 9.30
N ALA A 101 4.29 2.96 9.93
CA ALA A 101 4.02 2.59 11.32
C ALA A 101 3.61 1.12 11.46
N TRP A 102 2.99 0.55 10.43
CA TRP A 102 2.64 -0.87 10.34
C TRP A 102 2.28 -1.25 8.91
N VAL A 103 2.27 -2.55 8.65
CA VAL A 103 1.88 -3.14 7.37
C VAL A 103 0.80 -4.19 7.59
N LEU A 104 -0.18 -4.22 6.69
CA LEU A 104 -1.15 -5.31 6.60
C LEU A 104 -1.02 -5.96 5.23
N THR A 105 -1.01 -7.28 5.15
CA THR A 105 -1.07 -8.00 3.87
C THR A 105 -2.05 -9.15 3.94
N THR A 106 -2.67 -9.47 2.81
CA THR A 106 -3.53 -10.67 2.67
C THR A 106 -2.77 -11.87 2.10
N ARG A 107 -1.48 -11.70 1.79
CA ARG A 107 -0.62 -12.74 1.19
C ARG A 107 0.41 -13.27 2.18
N PRO A 108 0.40 -14.57 2.51
CA PRO A 108 1.43 -15.18 3.37
C PRO A 108 2.86 -14.99 2.82
N MET A 109 3.08 -15.25 1.53
CA MET A 109 4.40 -15.08 0.91
C MET A 109 4.89 -13.61 0.96
N ALA A 110 3.98 -12.65 0.91
CA ALA A 110 4.35 -11.24 1.04
C ALA A 110 4.81 -10.92 2.46
N ALA A 111 4.22 -11.57 3.47
CA ALA A 111 4.55 -11.32 4.87
C ALA A 111 6.02 -11.62 5.17
N GLU A 112 6.55 -12.74 4.69
CA GLU A 112 7.96 -13.10 4.89
C GLU A 112 8.91 -12.08 4.22
N TRP A 113 8.59 -11.66 2.99
CA TRP A 113 9.37 -10.63 2.29
C TRP A 113 9.34 -9.29 3.03
N LEU A 114 8.15 -8.86 3.49
CA LEU A 114 7.95 -7.61 4.21
C LEU A 114 8.68 -7.62 5.55
N HIS A 115 8.64 -8.74 6.28
CA HIS A 115 9.33 -8.88 7.56
C HIS A 115 10.84 -8.71 7.42
N ARG A 116 11.44 -9.29 6.38
CA ARG A 116 12.87 -9.12 6.09
C ARG A 116 13.23 -7.69 5.67
N ARG A 117 12.35 -7.03 4.91
CA ARG A 117 12.63 -5.70 4.34
C ARG A 117 12.31 -4.54 5.29
N LEU A 118 11.43 -4.76 6.25
CA LEU A 118 10.97 -3.77 7.23
C LEU A 118 11.11 -4.35 8.66
N PRO A 119 12.35 -4.61 9.11
CA PRO A 119 12.57 -5.18 10.44
C PRO A 119 12.04 -4.23 11.52
N GLY A 120 11.37 -4.81 12.53
CA GLY A 120 10.79 -4.06 13.64
C GLY A 120 9.46 -3.36 13.36
N ILE A 121 8.97 -3.37 12.12
CA ILE A 121 7.66 -2.83 11.78
C ILE A 121 6.57 -3.88 12.05
N PRO A 122 5.50 -3.54 12.81
CA PRO A 122 4.37 -4.44 13.00
C PRO A 122 3.75 -4.87 11.67
N LEU A 123 3.65 -6.19 11.48
CA LEU A 123 3.13 -6.81 10.27
C LEU A 123 1.93 -7.69 10.62
N MET A 124 0.79 -7.41 9.99
CA MET A 124 -0.45 -8.16 10.15
C MET A 124 -0.76 -8.96 8.89
N LEU A 125 -0.93 -10.28 9.05
CA LEU A 125 -1.44 -11.14 8.00
C LEU A 125 -2.96 -11.29 8.16
N TRP A 126 -3.72 -10.74 7.21
CA TRP A 126 -5.18 -10.88 7.20
C TRP A 126 -5.61 -11.87 6.11
N ILE A 127 -5.99 -13.08 6.52
CA ILE A 127 -6.54 -14.09 5.61
C ILE A 127 -8.07 -14.04 5.70
N PRO A 128 -8.79 -13.60 4.63
CA PRO A 128 -10.25 -13.68 4.59
C PRO A 128 -10.72 -15.11 4.85
N ARG A 129 -11.77 -15.30 5.67
CA ARG A 129 -12.28 -16.64 6.02
C ARG A 129 -12.66 -17.46 4.78
N GLU A 130 -13.19 -16.79 3.77
CA GLU A 130 -13.54 -17.33 2.44
C GLU A 130 -12.33 -17.90 1.67
N TRP A 131 -11.11 -17.42 1.92
CA TRP A 131 -9.92 -17.89 1.23
C TRP A 131 -9.28 -19.14 1.86
N ARG A 132 -9.71 -19.52 3.07
CA ARG A 132 -9.25 -20.76 3.75
C ARG A 132 -9.71 -22.04 3.05
N ARG A 133 -10.67 -21.96 2.12
CA ARG A 133 -11.21 -23.10 1.36
C ARG A 133 -10.47 -23.38 0.05
N PHE A 134 -9.50 -22.52 -0.35
CA PHE A 134 -8.75 -22.74 -1.59
C PHE A 134 -7.55 -23.70 -1.35
N PRO A 135 -7.38 -24.75 -2.17
CA PRO A 135 -6.33 -25.77 -1.97
C PRO A 135 -4.90 -25.24 -1.94
N ARG A 136 -4.63 -24.11 -2.61
CA ARG A 136 -3.30 -23.47 -2.66
C ARG A 136 -2.81 -23.03 -1.27
N PHE A 137 -3.72 -22.69 -0.35
CA PHE A 137 -3.40 -22.33 1.04
C PHE A 137 -3.24 -23.56 1.96
N GLN A 138 -3.71 -24.74 1.56
CA GLN A 138 -3.60 -25.96 2.37
C GLN A 138 -2.26 -26.69 2.19
N ARG A 139 -1.64 -26.59 1.02
CA ARG A 139 -0.30 -27.18 0.77
C ARG A 139 0.84 -26.52 1.56
N GLU A 140 0.68 -25.26 1.98
CA GLU A 140 1.71 -24.53 2.74
C GLU A 140 1.68 -24.82 4.25
N LYS A 141 0.61 -25.45 4.77
CA LYS A 141 0.59 -25.93 6.16
C LYS A 141 1.34 -27.26 6.32
N THR A 142 1.38 -28.09 5.30
CA THR A 142 2.11 -29.36 5.33
C THR A 142 3.61 -29.17 5.20
N SER A 143 4.08 -28.17 4.46
CA SER A 143 5.54 -27.93 4.27
C SER A 143 6.24 -27.27 5.47
N LEU A 144 5.51 -26.73 6.46
CA LEU A 144 6.07 -26.17 7.70
C LEU A 144 6.12 -27.18 8.86
N HIS A 145 5.54 -28.38 8.68
CA HIS A 145 5.58 -29.45 9.67
C HIS A 145 6.47 -30.65 9.27
N GLU A 146 7.14 -30.60 8.12
CA GLU A 146 8.10 -31.63 7.68
C GLU A 146 9.55 -31.13 7.72
N SER A 147 9.88 -30.25 8.66
CA SER A 147 11.26 -29.87 8.96
C SER A 147 11.49 -29.82 10.48
N GLN A 148 11.25 -30.97 11.11
CA GLN A 148 11.84 -31.37 12.39
C GLN A 148 12.23 -32.84 12.30
#